data_AF-A0A395GX09-F1
#
_entry.id   AF-A0A395GX09-F1
#
_cell.length_a   1.000
_cell.length_b   1.000
_cell.length_c   1.000
_cell.angle_alpha   90.00
_cell.angle_beta   90.00
_cell.angle_gamma   90.00
#
_symmetry.space_group_name_H-M   'P 1'
#
loop_
_entity.id
_entity.type
_entity.pdbx_description
1 polymer ?
#
loop_
_entity_poly.entity_id
_entity_poly.type
_entity_poly.pdbx_seq_one_letter_code
_entity_poly.pdbx_strand_id
1 'polypeptide(L)'
;MLTSAPFVADKLISPNDQYGNYYPTDPKNLNLESNFGPMLPEKVGYLQPTSKDTPIEVMKERFSKDGYLFIKHLLPRDQVLECRRKYFSYMAPSGLLKEGSDPIDGIFSEKDSRKFLPPGNLRRLFGLKDDYESERYLELMISAHEAPYYLQLCENAELREFVRRLTGWEDITMLQRTMLRAFVPDSEITPVHFDQMYLRAGPPTSLTAWVPIGDISLEGSGLMYLEGSTDIGRQTEAEFTRKATNLTDEERVSAFNKNMSDGGSLSRDTVAYGENAQRKWLITEYEAGDVIFHDPFLVHASCKNKDLERRIRLATDLRFVDSNKPYDKRWMKVWRPLDGL
;
A
#
# COMPACT_ATOMS: atom_id res chain seq x y z
N MET A 1 -1.37 45.58 0.33
CA MET A 1 -2.64 44.92 0.70
C MET A 1 -2.98 43.95 -0.42
N LEU A 2 -2.58 42.69 -0.29
CA LEU A 2 -2.92 41.63 -1.24
C LEU A 2 -4.21 41.00 -0.75
N THR A 3 -5.29 41.24 -1.49
CA THR A 3 -6.60 40.63 -1.28
C THR A 3 -6.54 39.17 -1.68
N SER A 4 -6.65 38.27 -0.70
CA SER A 4 -6.87 36.83 -0.92
C SER A 4 -8.24 36.63 -1.57
N ALA A 5 -8.27 35.99 -2.73
CA ALA A 5 -9.50 35.53 -3.35
C ALA A 5 -10.12 34.42 -2.45
N PRO A 6 -11.46 34.38 -2.31
CA PRO A 6 -12.12 33.36 -1.51
C PRO A 6 -11.97 31.98 -2.17
N PHE A 7 -11.58 30.99 -1.36
CA PHE A 7 -11.56 29.58 -1.73
C PHE A 7 -12.95 29.15 -2.22
N VAL A 8 -13.04 28.75 -3.47
CA VAL A 8 -14.23 28.12 -4.08
C VAL A 8 -14.19 26.63 -3.71
N ALA A 9 -14.36 26.28 -2.44
CA ALA A 9 -14.28 24.88 -1.98
C ALA A 9 -15.62 24.29 -1.47
N ASP A 10 -16.63 25.12 -1.18
CA ASP A 10 -17.86 24.63 -0.55
C ASP A 10 -18.98 24.21 -1.54
N LYS A 11 -18.71 24.14 -2.84
CA LYS A 11 -19.77 23.91 -3.86
C LYS A 11 -19.58 22.73 -4.81
N LEU A 12 -18.57 21.89 -4.61
CA LEU A 12 -18.26 20.82 -5.58
C LEU A 12 -18.46 19.39 -5.07
N ILE A 13 -18.96 19.19 -3.84
CA ILE A 13 -19.45 17.85 -3.46
C ILE A 13 -20.72 17.59 -4.27
N SER A 14 -20.66 16.61 -5.18
CA SER A 14 -21.85 16.13 -5.90
C SER A 14 -22.97 15.86 -4.88
N PRO A 15 -24.19 16.38 -5.08
CA PRO A 15 -25.34 16.04 -4.24
C PRO A 15 -25.61 14.52 -4.17
N ASN A 16 -25.02 13.76 -5.08
CA ASN A 16 -25.12 12.31 -5.23
C ASN A 16 -23.82 11.57 -4.85
N ASP A 17 -22.89 12.14 -4.07
CA ASP A 17 -21.82 11.32 -3.48
C ASP A 17 -22.44 10.34 -2.48
N GLN A 18 -22.78 9.16 -2.99
CA GLN A 18 -23.48 8.10 -2.25
C GLN A 18 -22.75 7.67 -0.97
N TYR A 19 -21.46 7.99 -0.85
CA TYR A 19 -20.66 7.54 0.28
C TYR A 19 -20.47 8.58 1.39
N GLY A 20 -20.96 9.82 1.23
CA GLY A 20 -21.03 10.82 2.30
C GLY A 20 -19.73 11.01 3.10
N ASN A 21 -19.86 11.25 4.42
CA ASN A 21 -18.73 11.09 5.33
C ASN A 21 -18.75 9.69 5.94
N TYR A 22 -17.74 8.88 5.64
CA TYR A 22 -17.61 7.50 6.08
C TYR A 22 -17.05 7.42 7.51
N TYR A 23 -17.89 6.91 8.42
CA TYR A 23 -17.59 6.70 9.84
C TYR A 23 -18.29 5.42 10.33
N PRO A 24 -17.77 4.23 10.01
CA PRO A 24 -18.48 2.96 10.21
C PRO A 24 -18.67 2.59 11.69
N THR A 25 -17.75 3.00 12.57
CA THR A 25 -17.83 2.76 14.01
C THR A 25 -16.98 3.77 14.79
N ASP A 26 -17.18 3.88 16.11
CA ASP A 26 -16.18 4.47 17.01
C ASP A 26 -14.90 3.59 16.98
N PRO A 27 -13.70 4.16 16.74
CA PRO A 27 -12.45 3.41 16.78
C PRO A 27 -12.18 2.65 18.08
N LYS A 28 -12.81 3.04 19.21
CA LYS A 28 -12.72 2.32 20.49
C LYS A 28 -13.32 0.92 20.44
N ASN A 29 -14.18 0.66 19.45
CA ASN A 29 -14.77 -0.67 19.25
C ASN A 29 -13.86 -1.60 18.43
N LEU A 30 -12.68 -1.13 18.00
CA LEU A 30 -11.75 -1.89 17.17
C LEU A 30 -10.56 -2.38 17.99
N ASN A 31 -10.10 -3.60 17.68
CA ASN A 31 -8.89 -4.22 18.20
C ASN A 31 -7.73 -4.04 17.22
N LEU A 32 -7.28 -2.81 17.05
CA LEU A 32 -6.15 -2.47 16.18
C LEU A 32 -4.83 -2.59 16.93
N GLU A 33 -3.87 -3.30 16.35
CA GLU A 33 -2.53 -3.47 16.92
C GLU A 33 -1.44 -3.02 15.94
N SER A 34 -0.37 -2.45 16.49
CA SER A 34 0.92 -2.22 15.84
C SER A 34 1.89 -3.37 16.16
N ASN A 35 3.15 -3.27 15.68
CA ASN A 35 4.21 -4.17 16.13
C ASN A 35 4.52 -4.06 17.63
N PHE A 36 4.23 -2.92 18.27
CA PHE A 36 4.65 -2.61 19.63
C PHE A 36 3.49 -2.53 20.64
N GLY A 37 2.27 -2.89 20.22
CA GLY A 37 1.08 -2.90 21.08
C GLY A 37 -0.14 -2.28 20.42
N PRO A 38 -1.23 -2.07 21.18
CA PRO A 38 -2.48 -1.52 20.68
C PRO A 38 -2.31 -0.12 20.04
N MET A 39 -3.08 0.17 19.00
CA MET A 39 -3.22 1.52 18.46
C MET A 39 -4.06 2.39 19.41
N LEU A 40 -3.87 3.71 19.36
CA LEU A 40 -4.64 4.66 20.16
C LEU A 40 -5.93 5.05 19.42
N PRO A 41 -7.14 4.73 19.94
CA PRO A 41 -8.40 5.00 19.23
C PRO A 41 -8.61 6.47 18.82
N GLU A 42 -8.20 7.43 19.67
CA GLU A 42 -8.28 8.86 19.39
C GLU A 42 -7.33 9.34 18.27
N LYS A 43 -6.32 8.51 17.94
CA LYS A 43 -5.40 8.70 16.81
C LYS A 43 -5.81 7.92 15.58
N VAL A 44 -7.01 7.35 15.55
CA VAL A 44 -7.57 6.67 14.38
C VAL A 44 -8.64 7.54 13.74
N GLY A 45 -8.64 7.58 12.41
CA GLY A 45 -9.67 8.21 11.57
C GLY A 45 -10.00 7.30 10.40
N TYR A 46 -10.85 7.78 9.49
CA TYR A 46 -11.32 6.97 8.36
C TYR A 46 -11.01 7.62 7.02
N LEU A 47 -10.56 6.81 6.07
CA LEU A 47 -10.43 7.21 4.67
C LEU A 47 -11.81 7.46 4.09
N GLN A 48 -11.92 8.48 3.25
CA GLN A 48 -13.19 8.87 2.67
C GLN A 48 -13.35 8.23 1.27
N PRO A 49 -14.30 7.31 1.10
CA PRO A 49 -14.58 6.69 -0.19
C PRO A 49 -15.08 7.72 -1.21
N THR A 50 -14.81 7.42 -2.47
CA THR A 50 -15.23 8.22 -3.62
C THR A 50 -15.83 7.29 -4.66
N SER A 51 -17.03 7.63 -5.15
CA SER A 51 -17.64 6.91 -6.26
C SER A 51 -16.83 7.07 -7.54
N LYS A 52 -16.76 6.01 -8.36
CA LYS A 52 -16.09 6.06 -9.68
C LYS A 52 -16.75 7.04 -10.67
N ASP A 53 -18.01 7.43 -10.40
CA ASP A 53 -18.78 8.38 -11.22
C ASP A 53 -18.63 9.83 -10.72
N THR A 54 -17.89 10.08 -9.65
CA THR A 54 -17.60 11.43 -9.16
C THR A 54 -16.90 12.26 -10.25
N PRO A 55 -17.25 13.54 -10.45
CA PRO A 55 -16.60 14.38 -11.46
C PRO A 55 -15.09 14.45 -11.25
N ILE A 56 -14.32 14.39 -12.35
CA ILE A 56 -12.85 14.26 -12.29
C ILE A 56 -12.17 15.42 -11.57
N GLU A 57 -12.72 16.64 -11.67
CA GLU A 57 -12.17 17.80 -10.98
C GLU A 57 -12.32 17.69 -9.46
N VAL A 58 -13.41 17.09 -8.98
CA VAL A 58 -13.62 16.81 -7.53
C VAL A 58 -12.64 15.74 -7.06
N MET A 59 -12.42 14.69 -7.87
CA MET A 59 -11.43 13.66 -7.58
C MET A 59 -10.02 14.24 -7.46
N LYS A 60 -9.64 15.14 -8.39
CA LYS A 60 -8.35 15.84 -8.35
C LYS A 60 -8.21 16.76 -7.15
N GLU A 61 -9.28 17.48 -6.79
CA GLU A 61 -9.30 18.32 -5.59
C GLU A 61 -9.09 17.49 -4.32
N ARG A 62 -9.82 16.37 -4.16
CA ARG A 62 -9.63 15.42 -3.05
C ARG A 62 -8.20 14.89 -2.99
N PHE A 63 -7.69 14.40 -4.11
CA PHE A 63 -6.32 13.89 -4.19
C PHE A 63 -5.29 14.95 -3.82
N SER A 64 -5.43 16.19 -4.31
CA SER A 64 -4.52 17.28 -3.99
C SER A 64 -4.59 17.70 -2.52
N LYS A 65 -5.77 17.63 -1.91
CA LYS A 65 -5.99 18.03 -0.52
C LYS A 65 -5.48 16.97 0.46
N ASP A 66 -5.86 15.72 0.22
CA ASP A 66 -5.68 14.64 1.19
C ASP A 66 -4.47 13.75 0.88
N GLY A 67 -3.92 13.86 -0.34
CA GLY A 67 -2.81 13.04 -0.84
C GLY A 67 -3.21 11.64 -1.31
N TYR A 68 -4.50 11.28 -1.20
CA TYR A 68 -5.04 10.01 -1.67
C TYR A 68 -6.40 10.19 -2.34
N LEU A 69 -6.83 9.16 -3.06
CA LEU A 69 -8.16 9.02 -3.62
C LEU A 69 -8.60 7.56 -3.50
N PHE A 70 -9.58 7.28 -2.64
CA PHE A 70 -10.13 5.92 -2.43
C PHE A 70 -11.34 5.70 -3.32
N ILE A 71 -11.18 4.96 -4.42
CA ILE A 71 -12.25 4.68 -5.37
C ILE A 71 -12.90 3.32 -5.06
N LYS A 72 -14.22 3.34 -4.87
CA LYS A 72 -15.02 2.13 -4.66
C LYS A 72 -15.33 1.44 -5.98
N HIS A 73 -15.16 0.12 -6.02
CA HIS A 73 -15.52 -0.76 -7.15
C HIS A 73 -15.07 -0.25 -8.53
N LEU A 74 -13.82 0.23 -8.62
CA LEU A 74 -13.20 0.61 -9.88
C LEU A 74 -12.98 -0.60 -10.78
N LEU A 75 -12.47 -1.70 -10.22
CA LEU A 75 -12.21 -2.94 -10.94
C LEU A 75 -13.41 -3.89 -10.84
N PRO A 76 -13.66 -4.73 -11.86
CA PRO A 76 -14.67 -5.78 -11.78
C PRO A 76 -14.36 -6.75 -10.64
N ARG A 77 -15.28 -6.84 -9.66
CA ARG A 77 -15.13 -7.68 -8.46
C ARG A 77 -14.75 -9.12 -8.79
N ASP A 78 -15.41 -9.73 -9.76
CA ASP A 78 -15.18 -11.13 -10.15
C ASP A 78 -13.77 -11.36 -10.68
N GLN A 79 -13.18 -10.41 -11.41
CA GLN A 79 -11.80 -10.52 -11.89
C GLN A 79 -10.79 -10.46 -10.73
N VAL A 80 -11.04 -9.59 -9.75
CA VAL A 80 -10.21 -9.46 -8.54
C VAL A 80 -10.28 -10.74 -7.70
N LEU A 81 -11.49 -11.26 -7.49
CA LEU A 81 -11.72 -12.49 -6.74
C LEU A 81 -11.18 -13.73 -7.45
N GLU A 82 -11.22 -13.79 -8.77
CA GLU A 82 -10.58 -14.87 -9.53
C GLU A 82 -9.04 -14.81 -9.41
N CYS A 83 -8.44 -13.61 -9.45
CA CYS A 83 -7.02 -13.45 -9.13
C CYS A 83 -6.71 -13.93 -7.70
N ARG A 84 -7.56 -13.61 -6.72
CA ARG A 84 -7.43 -14.07 -5.33
C ARG A 84 -7.42 -15.59 -5.24
N ARG A 85 -8.42 -16.25 -5.84
CA ARG A 85 -8.55 -17.71 -5.89
C ARG A 85 -7.31 -18.36 -6.51
N LYS A 86 -6.84 -17.84 -7.65
CA LYS A 86 -5.64 -18.36 -8.33
C LYS A 86 -4.37 -18.16 -7.51
N TYR A 87 -4.20 -17.00 -6.88
CA TYR A 87 -3.07 -16.74 -5.98
C TYR A 87 -3.03 -17.75 -4.83
N PHE A 88 -4.12 -17.91 -4.09
CA PHE A 88 -4.12 -18.80 -2.94
C PHE A 88 -4.05 -20.28 -3.34
N SER A 89 -4.63 -20.66 -4.48
CA SER A 89 -4.42 -22.00 -5.06
C SER A 89 -2.95 -22.23 -5.40
N TYR A 90 -2.27 -21.23 -5.96
CA TYR A 90 -0.85 -21.27 -6.25
C TYR A 90 0.02 -21.38 -4.98
N MET A 91 -0.39 -20.71 -3.90
CA MET A 91 0.30 -20.75 -2.60
C MET A 91 0.00 -22.01 -1.77
N ALA A 92 -1.07 -22.76 -2.06
CA ALA A 92 -1.51 -23.90 -1.26
C ALA A 92 -0.41 -24.93 -0.94
N PRO A 93 0.52 -25.28 -1.85
CA PRO A 93 1.61 -26.23 -1.56
C PRO A 93 2.59 -25.78 -0.47
N SER A 94 2.63 -24.50 -0.08
CA SER A 94 3.46 -24.05 1.05
C SER A 94 2.84 -24.32 2.41
N GLY A 95 1.60 -24.83 2.47
CA GLY A 95 0.87 -25.00 3.72
C GLY A 95 0.38 -23.67 4.33
N LEU A 96 0.29 -22.60 3.53
CA LEU A 96 -0.18 -21.28 3.97
C LEU A 96 -1.65 -21.31 4.40
N LEU A 97 -2.48 -22.05 3.67
CA LEU A 97 -3.92 -22.09 3.86
C LEU A 97 -4.36 -23.16 4.86
N LYS A 98 -5.48 -22.90 5.54
CA LYS A 98 -6.23 -23.91 6.30
C LYS A 98 -6.68 -25.04 5.37
N GLU A 99 -6.37 -26.27 5.76
CA GLU A 99 -6.76 -27.46 4.99
C GLU A 99 -8.29 -27.54 4.82
N GLY A 100 -8.72 -27.86 3.60
CA GLY A 100 -10.14 -27.97 3.25
C GLY A 100 -10.90 -26.65 3.08
N SER A 101 -10.26 -25.49 3.27
CA SER A 101 -10.87 -24.19 2.97
C SER A 101 -10.90 -23.90 1.47
N ASP A 102 -11.86 -23.09 1.01
CA ASP A 102 -11.84 -22.58 -0.37
C ASP A 102 -10.67 -21.58 -0.51
N PRO A 103 -9.75 -21.74 -1.48
CA PRO A 103 -8.67 -20.79 -1.72
C PRO A 103 -9.12 -19.33 -1.84
N ILE A 104 -10.33 -19.05 -2.34
CA ILE A 104 -10.83 -17.67 -2.43
C ILE A 104 -10.98 -17.01 -1.05
N ASP A 105 -11.27 -17.78 0.00
CA ASP A 105 -11.43 -17.24 1.35
C ASP A 105 -10.08 -16.83 1.92
N GLY A 106 -9.01 -17.55 1.54
CA GLY A 106 -7.65 -17.28 1.99
C GLY A 106 -7.51 -17.42 3.50
N ILE A 107 -8.11 -18.45 4.09
CA ILE A 107 -8.06 -18.68 5.55
C ILE A 107 -6.67 -19.18 5.94
N PHE A 108 -6.06 -18.54 6.93
CA PHE A 108 -4.72 -18.90 7.40
C PHE A 108 -4.70 -20.28 8.08
N SER A 109 -3.59 -21.00 7.92
CA SER A 109 -3.41 -22.35 8.47
C SER A 109 -3.24 -22.42 9.99
N GLU A 110 -3.22 -21.28 10.69
CA GLU A 110 -2.87 -21.15 12.12
C GLU A 110 -1.47 -21.64 12.49
N LYS A 111 -0.63 -21.93 11.50
CA LYS A 111 0.79 -22.23 11.71
C LYS A 111 1.53 -20.99 12.19
N ASP A 112 2.78 -21.19 12.59
CA ASP A 112 3.67 -20.10 12.98
C ASP A 112 3.79 -19.06 11.84
N SER A 113 3.25 -17.86 12.07
CA SER A 113 3.23 -16.75 11.11
C SER A 113 4.64 -16.36 10.65
N ARG A 114 5.67 -16.63 11.46
CA ARG A 114 7.08 -16.37 11.13
C ARG A 114 7.56 -17.16 9.93
N LYS A 115 6.93 -18.29 9.59
CA LYS A 115 7.27 -19.08 8.38
C LYS A 115 6.83 -18.39 7.08
N PHE A 116 5.85 -17.50 7.14
CA PHE A 116 5.22 -16.89 5.95
C PHE A 116 5.68 -15.45 5.73
N LEU A 117 6.98 -15.20 5.90
CA LEU A 117 7.58 -13.88 5.78
C LEU A 117 8.22 -13.66 4.41
N PRO A 118 8.16 -12.42 3.87
CA PRO A 118 8.95 -12.05 2.69
C PRO A 118 10.46 -12.15 2.98
N PRO A 119 11.31 -12.16 1.93
CA PRO A 119 12.76 -12.12 2.12
C PRO A 119 13.19 -10.90 2.94
N GLY A 120 14.18 -11.10 3.79
CA GLY A 120 14.74 -10.03 4.61
C GLY A 120 15.34 -10.53 5.92
N ASN A 121 15.82 -9.59 6.72
CA ASN A 121 16.54 -9.86 7.97
C ASN A 121 15.74 -10.67 8.99
N LEU A 122 14.41 -10.55 9.00
CA LEU A 122 13.56 -11.31 9.92
C LEU A 122 13.64 -12.82 9.68
N ARG A 123 13.69 -13.27 8.42
CA ARG A 123 13.86 -14.70 8.13
C ARG A 123 15.19 -15.25 8.65
N ARG A 124 16.27 -14.46 8.52
CA ARG A 124 17.58 -14.79 9.09
C ARG A 124 17.53 -14.83 10.61
N LEU A 125 16.91 -13.83 11.23
CA LEU A 125 16.79 -13.73 12.69
C LEU A 125 16.00 -14.91 13.29
N PHE A 126 14.95 -15.35 12.61
CA PHE A 126 14.14 -16.51 13.02
C PHE A 126 14.74 -17.86 12.62
N GLY A 127 15.93 -17.88 12.00
CA GLY A 127 16.61 -19.13 11.68
C GLY A 127 15.85 -20.00 10.68
N LEU A 128 15.08 -19.41 9.77
CA LEU A 128 14.20 -20.14 8.83
C LEU A 128 14.94 -20.78 7.65
N LYS A 129 16.27 -20.68 7.64
CA LYS A 129 17.08 -21.32 6.60
C LYS A 129 16.85 -22.83 6.70
N ASP A 130 16.61 -23.47 5.55
CA ASP A 130 16.38 -24.90 5.43
C ASP A 130 15.04 -25.40 6.02
N ASP A 131 14.13 -24.51 6.48
CA ASP A 131 12.75 -24.87 6.79
C ASP A 131 11.94 -25.05 5.49
N TYR A 132 11.53 -26.28 5.22
CA TYR A 132 10.90 -26.65 3.95
C TYR A 132 9.65 -25.82 3.62
N GLU A 133 8.77 -25.59 4.59
CA GLU A 133 7.52 -24.84 4.37
C GLU A 133 7.81 -23.37 4.09
N SER A 134 8.71 -22.78 4.88
CA SER A 134 9.14 -21.38 4.76
C SER A 134 9.86 -21.13 3.43
N GLU A 135 10.70 -22.07 2.97
CA GLU A 135 11.38 -21.97 1.68
C GLU A 135 10.41 -22.20 0.51
N ARG A 136 9.46 -23.13 0.64
CA ARG A 136 8.40 -23.31 -0.37
C ARG A 136 7.51 -22.08 -0.49
N TYR A 137 7.13 -21.47 0.63
CA TYR A 137 6.38 -20.19 0.62
C TYR A 137 7.19 -19.10 -0.08
N LEU A 138 8.48 -18.99 0.23
CA LEU A 138 9.36 -17.99 -0.35
C LEU A 138 9.45 -18.13 -1.89
N GLU A 139 9.68 -19.35 -2.38
CA GLU A 139 9.74 -19.66 -3.82
C GLU A 139 8.44 -19.26 -4.54
N LEU A 140 7.29 -19.66 -3.99
CA LEU A 140 5.98 -19.36 -4.57
C LEU A 140 5.68 -17.87 -4.52
N MET A 141 5.97 -17.19 -3.41
CA MET A 141 5.75 -15.75 -3.31
C MET A 141 6.59 -14.95 -4.31
N ILE A 142 7.86 -15.34 -4.52
CA ILE A 142 8.73 -14.70 -5.52
C ILE A 142 8.18 -14.91 -6.93
N SER A 143 7.88 -16.15 -7.30
CA SER A 143 7.38 -16.48 -8.65
C SER A 143 5.97 -15.95 -8.94
N ALA A 144 5.16 -15.70 -7.91
CA ALA A 144 3.82 -15.12 -8.06
C ALA A 144 3.81 -13.74 -8.74
N HIS A 145 4.91 -12.98 -8.66
CA HIS A 145 5.04 -11.67 -9.33
C HIS A 145 5.06 -11.76 -10.87
N GLU A 146 5.28 -12.95 -11.43
CA GLU A 146 5.26 -13.23 -12.88
C GLU A 146 4.16 -14.21 -13.27
N ALA A 147 3.34 -14.66 -12.30
CA ALA A 147 2.31 -15.62 -12.60
C ALA A 147 1.27 -15.01 -13.57
N PRO A 148 0.82 -15.75 -14.60
CA PRO A 148 -0.09 -15.19 -15.61
C PRO A 148 -1.38 -14.59 -15.05
N TYR A 149 -1.93 -15.18 -13.97
CA TYR A 149 -3.13 -14.64 -13.33
C TYR A 149 -2.92 -13.26 -12.71
N TYR A 150 -1.71 -13.00 -12.21
CA TYR A 150 -1.35 -11.74 -11.59
C TYR A 150 -1.04 -10.68 -12.64
N LEU A 151 -0.27 -11.04 -13.67
CA LEU A 151 -0.01 -10.15 -14.80
C LEU A 151 -1.30 -9.72 -15.50
N GLN A 152 -2.28 -10.62 -15.62
CA GLN A 152 -3.61 -10.28 -16.14
C GLN A 152 -4.32 -9.20 -15.30
N LEU A 153 -4.23 -9.26 -13.96
CA LEU A 153 -4.77 -8.22 -13.08
C LEU A 153 -4.04 -6.88 -13.30
N CYS A 154 -2.71 -6.91 -13.41
CA CYS A 154 -1.88 -5.73 -13.68
C CYS A 154 -2.14 -5.09 -15.07
N GLU A 155 -2.67 -5.86 -16.01
CA GLU A 155 -3.07 -5.42 -17.35
C GLU A 155 -4.49 -4.85 -17.41
N ASN A 156 -5.21 -4.78 -16.29
CA ASN A 156 -6.60 -4.33 -16.25
C ASN A 156 -6.80 -2.96 -16.95
N ALA A 157 -7.72 -2.94 -17.92
CA ALA A 157 -7.93 -1.80 -18.79
C ALA A 157 -8.63 -0.64 -18.07
N GLU A 158 -9.58 -0.94 -17.18
CA GLU A 158 -10.32 0.05 -16.40
C GLU A 158 -9.39 0.83 -15.46
N LEU A 159 -8.43 0.15 -14.82
CA LEU A 159 -7.41 0.79 -13.99
C LEU A 159 -6.55 1.75 -14.82
N ARG A 160 -6.05 1.29 -15.97
CA ARG A 160 -5.19 2.09 -16.85
C ARG A 160 -5.92 3.31 -17.39
N GLU A 161 -7.17 3.14 -17.78
CA GLU A 161 -8.00 4.25 -18.27
C GLU A 161 -8.30 5.25 -17.16
N PHE A 162 -8.59 4.77 -15.95
CA PHE A 162 -8.77 5.66 -14.79
C PHE A 162 -7.50 6.46 -14.48
N VAL A 163 -6.33 5.82 -14.50
CA VAL A 163 -5.05 6.50 -14.30
C VAL A 163 -4.87 7.61 -15.34
N ARG A 164 -5.08 7.34 -16.64
CA ARG A 164 -4.99 8.38 -17.70
C ARG A 164 -5.92 9.56 -17.41
N ARG A 165 -7.18 9.28 -17.05
CA ARG A 165 -8.16 10.31 -16.73
C ARG A 165 -7.79 11.15 -15.51
N LEU A 166 -7.30 10.50 -14.45
CA LEU A 166 -6.92 11.18 -13.20
C LEU A 166 -5.70 12.07 -13.40
N THR A 167 -4.67 11.57 -14.09
CA THR A 167 -3.39 12.28 -14.23
C THR A 167 -3.34 13.22 -15.43
N GLY A 168 -4.15 12.96 -16.46
CA GLY A 168 -4.06 13.64 -17.75
C GLY A 168 -2.83 13.24 -18.57
N TRP A 169 -2.13 12.16 -18.21
CA TRP A 169 -0.98 11.66 -18.96
C TRP A 169 -1.44 10.97 -20.24
N GLU A 170 -0.89 11.39 -21.39
CA GLU A 170 -1.14 10.76 -22.69
C GLU A 170 -0.52 9.35 -22.71
N ASP A 171 0.76 9.25 -22.34
CA ASP A 171 1.51 7.99 -22.32
C ASP A 171 1.80 7.54 -20.88
N ILE A 172 1.04 6.55 -20.42
CA ILE A 172 1.26 5.94 -19.11
C ILE A 172 2.16 4.71 -19.22
N THR A 173 3.09 4.59 -18.28
CA THR A 173 3.85 3.37 -18.05
C THR A 173 3.67 2.90 -16.62
N MET A 174 3.30 1.63 -16.46
CA MET A 174 3.31 0.97 -15.16
C MET A 174 4.72 0.40 -14.92
N LEU A 175 5.30 0.65 -13.76
CA LEU A 175 6.57 0.06 -13.37
C LEU A 175 6.44 -1.47 -13.26
N GLN A 176 7.46 -2.19 -13.72
CA GLN A 176 7.44 -3.66 -13.73
C GLN A 176 7.68 -4.26 -12.33
N ARG A 177 8.39 -3.54 -11.46
CA ARG A 177 8.54 -3.91 -10.05
C ARG A 177 7.25 -3.55 -9.32
N THR A 178 6.42 -4.55 -9.09
CA THR A 178 5.24 -4.46 -8.24
C THR A 178 5.53 -5.06 -6.87
N MET A 179 4.66 -4.79 -5.89
CA MET A 179 4.72 -5.47 -4.59
C MET A 179 3.43 -6.27 -4.39
N LEU A 180 3.45 -7.56 -4.71
CA LEU A 180 2.35 -8.49 -4.41
C LEU A 180 2.59 -9.11 -3.04
N ARG A 181 1.75 -8.79 -2.05
CA ARG A 181 2.00 -9.18 -0.66
C ARG A 181 0.78 -9.82 0.01
N ALA A 182 1.00 -10.98 0.62
CA ALA A 182 0.09 -11.60 1.57
C ALA A 182 0.52 -11.27 3.01
N PHE A 183 -0.44 -10.88 3.86
CA PHE A 183 -0.21 -10.65 5.28
C PHE A 183 -1.11 -11.60 6.06
N VAL A 184 -0.46 -12.58 6.68
CA VAL A 184 -1.13 -13.55 7.53
C VAL A 184 -1.50 -12.90 8.87
N PRO A 185 -2.52 -13.41 9.56
CA PRO A 185 -2.84 -12.94 10.89
C PRO A 185 -1.64 -12.96 11.85
N ASP A 186 -1.55 -11.93 12.71
CA ASP A 186 -0.50 -11.73 13.71
C ASP A 186 0.95 -11.61 13.19
N SER A 187 1.15 -11.42 11.89
CA SER A 187 2.49 -11.17 11.32
C SER A 187 3.02 -9.77 11.64
N GLU A 188 4.30 -9.54 11.36
CA GLU A 188 4.89 -8.20 11.31
C GLU A 188 4.18 -7.34 10.25
N ILE A 189 4.09 -6.04 10.53
CA ILE A 189 3.44 -5.05 9.64
C ILE A 189 4.43 -4.42 8.66
N THR A 190 3.90 -3.81 7.60
CA THR A 190 4.66 -2.82 6.81
C THR A 190 4.96 -1.61 7.71
N PRO A 191 6.24 -1.24 7.92
CA PRO A 191 6.63 -0.10 8.76
C PRO A 191 6.26 1.23 8.09
N VAL A 192 6.35 2.32 8.85
CA VAL A 192 6.03 3.68 8.39
C VAL A 192 7.00 4.12 7.31
N HIS A 193 6.50 4.52 6.15
CA HIS A 193 7.30 5.04 5.05
C HIS A 193 6.44 5.85 4.06
N PHE A 194 7.07 6.39 3.02
CA PHE A 194 6.41 6.87 1.81
C PHE A 194 7.15 6.32 0.58
N ASP A 195 6.46 6.14 -0.54
CA ASP A 195 6.99 5.41 -1.69
C ASP A 195 8.21 6.08 -2.32
N GLN A 196 8.27 7.42 -2.34
CA GLN A 196 9.39 8.15 -2.95
C GLN A 196 10.74 7.77 -2.34
N MET A 197 10.79 7.30 -1.09
CA MET A 197 12.02 6.83 -0.44
C MET A 197 12.73 5.74 -1.25
N TYR A 198 12.00 4.94 -2.03
CA TYR A 198 12.56 3.84 -2.83
C TYR A 198 12.67 4.17 -4.33
N LEU A 199 12.00 5.24 -4.79
CA LEU A 199 11.95 5.69 -6.20
C LEU A 199 12.88 6.90 -6.47
N ARG A 200 13.93 7.04 -5.66
CA ARG A 200 14.78 8.26 -5.60
C ARG A 200 15.70 8.48 -6.81
N ALA A 201 15.84 7.51 -7.72
CA ALA A 201 16.56 7.76 -8.97
C ALA A 201 15.67 8.42 -10.05
N GLY A 202 14.40 8.69 -9.73
CA GLY A 202 13.51 9.51 -10.53
C GLY A 202 12.88 10.65 -9.71
N PRO A 203 12.29 11.65 -10.39
CA PRO A 203 11.52 12.68 -9.71
C PRO A 203 10.24 12.08 -9.08
N PRO A 204 9.70 12.71 -8.03
CA PRO A 204 8.51 12.24 -7.28
C PRO A 204 7.22 12.48 -8.07
N THR A 205 7.07 11.73 -9.15
CA THR A 205 6.01 11.89 -10.15
C THR A 205 5.16 10.63 -10.32
N SER A 206 5.51 9.54 -9.63
CA SER A 206 4.75 8.31 -9.68
C SER A 206 3.41 8.44 -8.97
N LEU A 207 2.36 7.88 -9.57
CA LEU A 207 1.09 7.63 -8.90
C LEU A 207 1.03 6.16 -8.51
N THR A 208 0.89 5.86 -7.22
CA THR A 208 0.68 4.48 -6.76
C THR A 208 -0.81 4.18 -6.73
N ALA A 209 -1.20 3.04 -7.28
CA ALA A 209 -2.50 2.40 -7.12
C ALA A 209 -2.32 1.17 -6.23
N TRP A 210 -2.85 1.22 -5.01
CA TRP A 210 -2.94 0.08 -4.11
C TRP A 210 -4.26 -0.65 -4.34
N VAL A 211 -4.16 -1.95 -4.67
CA VAL A 211 -5.30 -2.79 -5.05
C VAL A 211 -5.45 -3.92 -4.03
N PRO A 212 -6.50 -3.91 -3.19
CA PRO A 212 -6.86 -5.07 -2.38
C PRO A 212 -7.36 -6.19 -3.29
N ILE A 213 -6.80 -7.39 -3.12
CA ILE A 213 -7.17 -8.59 -3.89
C ILE A 213 -8.08 -9.46 -2.99
N GLY A 214 -9.26 -8.94 -2.70
CA GLY A 214 -10.21 -9.49 -1.74
C GLY A 214 -10.78 -8.43 -0.81
N ASP A 215 -11.82 -8.81 -0.07
CA ASP A 215 -12.37 -7.97 0.99
C ASP A 215 -11.43 -7.95 2.20
N ILE A 216 -11.35 -6.81 2.89
CA ILE A 216 -10.51 -6.60 4.08
C ILE A 216 -11.33 -5.81 5.10
N SER A 217 -11.51 -6.40 6.29
CA SER A 217 -12.18 -5.76 7.44
C SER A 217 -11.32 -4.63 8.03
N LEU A 218 -11.90 -3.78 8.88
CA LEU A 218 -11.14 -2.73 9.60
C LEU A 218 -9.94 -3.28 10.37
N GLU A 219 -10.06 -4.51 10.88
CA GLU A 219 -9.05 -5.19 11.68
C GLU A 219 -8.15 -6.12 10.83
N GLY A 220 -8.44 -6.26 9.53
CA GLY A 220 -7.78 -7.17 8.60
C GLY A 220 -6.45 -6.67 8.02
N SER A 221 -5.79 -5.66 8.62
CA SER A 221 -4.52 -5.10 8.14
C SER A 221 -4.60 -4.42 6.76
N GLY A 222 -5.65 -3.63 6.52
CA GLY A 222 -5.69 -2.73 5.36
C GLY A 222 -4.52 -1.74 5.35
N LEU A 223 -4.20 -1.18 4.18
CA LEU A 223 -3.25 -0.06 4.11
C LEU A 223 -3.84 1.14 4.87
N MET A 224 -3.02 1.81 5.69
CA MET A 224 -3.42 3.00 6.44
C MET A 224 -2.50 4.18 6.12
N TYR A 225 -3.07 5.38 6.15
CA TYR A 225 -2.37 6.61 5.79
C TYR A 225 -2.35 7.60 6.93
N LEU A 226 -1.24 8.29 7.13
CA LEU A 226 -1.18 9.37 8.11
C LEU A 226 -1.83 10.63 7.51
N GLU A 227 -2.82 11.18 8.19
CA GLU A 227 -3.64 12.29 7.71
C GLU A 227 -2.81 13.50 7.26
N GLY A 228 -3.05 13.95 6.02
CA GLY A 228 -2.42 15.14 5.43
C GLY A 228 -0.90 15.07 5.30
N SER A 229 -0.27 13.88 5.36
CA SER A 229 1.18 13.70 5.56
C SER A 229 2.08 13.87 4.33
N THR A 230 1.54 14.32 3.20
CA THR A 230 2.36 14.63 2.02
C THR A 230 3.39 15.73 2.30
N ASP A 231 3.09 16.68 3.20
CA ASP A 231 4.00 17.71 3.65
C ASP A 231 5.18 17.13 4.45
N ILE A 232 4.93 16.15 5.32
CA ILE A 232 5.96 15.41 6.06
C ILE A 232 6.88 14.70 5.07
N GLY A 233 6.33 13.91 4.14
CA GLY A 233 7.14 13.19 3.15
C GLY A 233 8.03 14.11 2.31
N ARG A 234 7.49 15.26 1.86
CA ARG A 234 8.26 16.28 1.12
C ARG A 234 9.39 16.87 1.94
N GLN A 235 9.13 17.22 3.20
CA GLN A 235 10.13 17.79 4.11
C GLN A 235 11.24 16.78 4.43
N THR A 236 10.86 15.53 4.70
CA THR A 236 11.79 14.42 4.95
C THR A 236 12.68 14.15 3.75
N GLU A 237 12.12 14.06 2.54
CA GLU A 237 12.94 13.86 1.33
C GLU A 237 13.89 15.05 1.08
N ALA A 238 13.42 16.29 1.25
CA ALA A 238 14.28 17.47 1.12
C ALA A 238 15.43 17.47 2.15
N GLU A 239 15.19 16.96 3.36
CA GLU A 239 16.24 16.75 4.35
C GLU A 239 17.23 15.66 3.95
N PHE A 240 16.74 14.52 3.45
CA PHE A 240 17.61 13.46 2.93
C PHE A 240 18.50 13.96 1.79
N THR A 241 17.96 14.73 0.84
CA THR A 241 18.74 15.36 -0.24
C THR A 241 19.83 16.28 0.33
N ARG A 242 19.50 17.15 1.30
CA ARG A 242 20.48 18.05 1.94
C ARG A 242 21.60 17.30 2.66
N LYS A 243 21.31 16.15 3.28
CA LYS A 243 22.30 15.31 3.98
C LYS A 243 23.14 14.46 3.03
N ALA A 244 22.77 14.36 1.76
CA ALA A 244 23.40 13.48 0.76
C ALA A 244 24.70 14.04 0.13
N THR A 245 25.21 15.18 0.62
CA THR A 245 26.37 15.89 0.05
C THR A 245 27.65 15.06 0.02
N ASN A 246 27.82 14.16 0.99
CA ASN A 246 28.98 13.27 1.12
C ASN A 246 28.68 11.82 0.69
N LEU A 247 27.63 11.59 -0.09
CA LEU A 247 27.27 10.29 -0.65
C LEU A 247 27.63 10.22 -2.14
N THR A 248 27.99 9.03 -2.60
CA THR A 248 28.06 8.69 -4.03
C THR A 248 26.66 8.70 -4.65
N ASP A 249 26.56 8.80 -5.98
CA ASP A 249 25.27 8.80 -6.67
C ASP A 249 24.45 7.53 -6.39
N GLU A 250 25.10 6.37 -6.29
CA GLU A 250 24.47 5.10 -5.93
C GLU A 250 23.89 5.12 -4.51
N GLU A 251 24.66 5.64 -3.54
CA GLU A 251 24.18 5.75 -2.15
C GLU A 251 23.03 6.76 -2.02
N ARG A 252 23.06 7.86 -2.79
CA ARG A 252 22.01 8.89 -2.75
C ARG A 252 20.64 8.35 -3.12
N VAL A 253 20.56 7.42 -4.08
CA VAL A 253 19.29 6.88 -4.59
C VAL A 253 18.83 5.61 -3.86
N SER A 254 19.58 5.16 -2.84
CA SER A 254 19.23 4.01 -2.01
C SER A 254 18.39 4.44 -0.80
N ALA A 255 17.32 3.68 -0.50
CA ALA A 255 16.57 3.84 0.74
C ALA A 255 17.30 3.27 1.96
N PHE A 256 18.43 2.58 1.76
CA PHE A 256 19.17 1.84 2.79
C PHE A 256 20.55 2.45 3.09
N ASN A 257 20.75 3.74 2.78
CA ASN A 257 22.02 4.41 3.05
C ASN A 257 22.12 4.92 4.50
N LYS A 258 23.33 5.32 4.91
CA LYS A 258 23.65 5.78 6.28
C LYS A 258 22.86 6.99 6.79
N ASN A 259 22.22 7.75 5.89
CA ASN A 259 21.40 8.91 6.22
C ASN A 259 19.90 8.59 6.31
N MET A 260 19.50 7.35 6.00
CA MET A 260 18.14 6.83 6.15
C MET A 260 18.06 6.05 7.48
N SER A 261 16.89 6.05 8.10
CA SER A 261 16.62 5.20 9.27
C SER A 261 16.79 3.71 8.93
N ASP A 262 17.32 2.95 9.90
CA ASP A 262 17.69 1.55 9.73
C ASP A 262 16.57 0.74 9.06
N GLY A 263 16.88 0.12 7.91
CA GLY A 263 15.94 -0.75 7.18
C GLY A 263 15.00 -0.07 6.19
N GLY A 264 15.21 1.20 5.83
CA GLY A 264 14.49 1.86 4.73
C GLY A 264 13.07 2.32 5.08
N SER A 265 12.77 2.49 6.36
CA SER A 265 11.48 2.96 6.88
C SER A 265 11.67 4.10 7.86
N LEU A 266 10.73 5.05 7.96
CA LEU A 266 10.78 6.17 8.91
C LEU A 266 10.63 5.74 10.37
N SER A 267 9.82 4.72 10.63
CA SER A 267 9.60 4.16 11.95
C SER A 267 9.01 2.75 11.85
N ARG A 268 9.35 1.87 12.78
CA ARG A 268 8.63 0.60 12.97
C ARG A 268 7.45 0.73 13.93
N ASP A 269 7.41 1.81 14.70
CA ASP A 269 6.38 2.12 15.68
C ASP A 269 5.40 3.12 15.09
N THR A 270 4.24 2.62 14.65
CA THR A 270 3.17 3.42 14.07
C THR A 270 2.48 4.31 15.11
N VAL A 271 2.41 3.86 16.36
CA VAL A 271 1.75 4.59 17.44
C VAL A 271 2.57 5.83 17.78
N ALA A 272 3.84 5.63 18.15
CA ALA A 272 4.73 6.73 18.49
C ALA A 272 4.90 7.71 17.32
N TYR A 273 4.96 7.21 16.08
CA TYR A 273 5.08 8.07 14.91
C TYR A 273 3.84 8.97 14.73
N GLY A 274 2.64 8.41 14.82
CA GLY A 274 1.39 9.18 14.69
C GLY A 274 1.20 10.20 15.81
N GLU A 275 1.56 9.83 17.04
CA GLU A 275 1.54 10.75 18.19
C GLU A 275 2.50 11.92 18.02
N ASN A 276 3.76 11.63 17.67
CA ASN A 276 4.78 12.66 17.46
C ASN A 276 4.43 13.59 16.30
N ALA A 277 3.84 13.06 15.23
CA ALA A 277 3.34 13.84 14.10
C ALA A 277 2.02 14.59 14.42
N GLN A 278 1.39 14.29 15.56
CA GLN A 278 0.09 14.81 16.00
C GLN A 278 -1.02 14.64 14.95
N ARG A 279 -1.02 13.51 14.23
CA ARG A 279 -1.96 13.21 13.13
C ARG A 279 -2.64 11.88 13.37
N LYS A 280 -3.79 11.68 12.72
CA LYS A 280 -4.52 10.42 12.76
C LYS A 280 -4.04 9.44 11.69
N TRP A 281 -4.07 8.16 12.01
CA TRP A 281 -3.99 7.08 11.03
C TRP A 281 -5.38 6.82 10.46
N LEU A 282 -5.53 7.02 9.15
CA LEU A 282 -6.76 6.83 8.41
C LEU A 282 -6.84 5.39 7.91
N ILE A 283 -7.92 4.68 8.29
CA ILE A 283 -8.21 3.30 7.91
C ILE A 283 -9.54 3.18 7.16
N THR A 284 -9.80 2.04 6.55
CA THR A 284 -11.11 1.72 5.97
C THR A 284 -11.28 0.21 5.84
N GLU A 285 -12.53 -0.21 5.62
CA GLU A 285 -12.81 -1.51 5.02
C GLU A 285 -12.58 -1.41 3.52
N TYR A 286 -12.16 -2.53 2.95
CA TYR A 286 -11.93 -2.68 1.53
C TYR A 286 -12.80 -3.79 0.98
N GLU A 287 -13.29 -3.60 -0.23
CA GLU A 287 -14.00 -4.60 -0.99
C GLU A 287 -13.20 -4.93 -2.26
N ALA A 288 -13.27 -6.19 -2.69
CA ALA A 288 -12.71 -6.59 -3.97
C ALA A 288 -13.32 -5.73 -5.09
N GLY A 289 -12.44 -5.05 -5.84
CA GLY A 289 -12.80 -4.06 -6.85
C GLY A 289 -12.39 -2.64 -6.48
N ASP A 290 -12.14 -2.35 -5.21
CA ASP A 290 -11.65 -1.06 -4.77
C ASP A 290 -10.22 -0.78 -5.22
N VAL A 291 -9.85 0.50 -5.29
CA VAL A 291 -8.47 0.94 -5.51
C VAL A 291 -8.23 2.22 -4.72
N ILE A 292 -7.10 2.32 -4.01
CA ILE A 292 -6.61 3.60 -3.49
C ILE A 292 -5.48 4.10 -4.36
N PHE A 293 -5.58 5.35 -4.79
CA PHE A 293 -4.46 6.07 -5.40
C PHE A 293 -3.81 6.96 -4.36
N HIS A 294 -2.48 7.03 -4.30
CA HIS A 294 -1.79 7.94 -3.38
C HIS A 294 -0.57 8.64 -3.98
N ASP A 295 -0.32 9.84 -3.46
CA ASP A 295 0.85 10.68 -3.74
C ASP A 295 2.13 9.98 -3.22
N PRO A 296 3.26 10.07 -3.95
CA PRO A 296 4.48 9.35 -3.60
C PRO A 296 5.09 9.80 -2.25
N PHE A 297 4.65 10.94 -1.70
CA PHE A 297 5.05 11.43 -0.37
C PHE A 297 4.06 11.12 0.74
N LEU A 298 2.88 10.56 0.43
CA LEU A 298 1.90 10.28 1.48
C LEU A 298 2.44 9.17 2.41
N VAL A 299 2.57 9.50 3.69
CA VAL A 299 3.10 8.57 4.70
C VAL A 299 2.05 7.51 5.00
N HIS A 300 2.47 6.25 4.93
CA HIS A 300 1.60 5.10 5.12
C HIS A 300 2.30 3.96 5.86
N ALA A 301 1.47 3.06 6.38
CA ALA A 301 1.87 1.87 7.11
C ALA A 301 0.70 0.85 7.07
N SER A 302 0.76 -0.19 7.90
CA SER A 302 -0.36 -1.12 8.11
C SER A 302 -0.52 -1.44 9.61
N CYS A 303 -1.66 -1.97 10.01
CA CYS A 303 -1.85 -2.59 11.33
C CYS A 303 -1.59 -4.09 11.26
N LYS A 304 -1.50 -4.77 12.41
CA LYS A 304 -1.52 -6.24 12.44
C LYS A 304 -2.84 -6.75 11.88
N ASN A 305 -2.78 -7.89 11.22
CA ASN A 305 -3.98 -8.57 10.77
C ASN A 305 -4.59 -9.32 11.96
N LYS A 306 -5.76 -8.84 12.39
CA LYS A 306 -6.57 -9.34 13.50
C LYS A 306 -7.94 -9.83 13.04
N ASP A 307 -8.08 -10.13 11.75
CA ASP A 307 -9.33 -10.63 11.18
C ASP A 307 -9.84 -11.85 11.97
N LEU A 308 -11.09 -11.77 12.44
CA LEU A 308 -11.70 -12.78 13.31
C LEU A 308 -11.83 -14.14 12.63
N GLU A 309 -12.05 -14.15 11.31
CA GLU A 309 -12.12 -15.36 10.50
C GLU A 309 -10.73 -15.82 10.02
N ARG A 310 -9.67 -15.17 10.51
CA ARG A 310 -8.27 -15.50 10.19
C ARG A 310 -7.97 -15.42 8.71
N ARG A 311 -8.66 -14.51 8.00
CA ARG A 311 -8.42 -14.27 6.58
C ARG A 311 -7.05 -13.65 6.36
N ILE A 312 -6.33 -14.16 5.36
CA ILE A 312 -5.08 -13.58 4.88
C ILE A 312 -5.43 -12.38 3.99
N ARG A 313 -4.81 -11.25 4.31
CA ARG A 313 -4.93 -10.03 3.53
C ARG A 313 -4.00 -10.10 2.33
N LEU A 314 -4.55 -9.97 1.13
CA LEU A 314 -3.79 -9.97 -0.13
C LEU A 314 -4.00 -8.65 -0.85
N ALA A 315 -2.91 -8.02 -1.28
CA ALA A 315 -2.96 -6.78 -2.04
C ALA A 315 -1.74 -6.64 -2.94
N THR A 316 -1.84 -5.73 -3.91
CA THR A 316 -0.72 -5.34 -4.76
C THR A 316 -0.60 -3.84 -4.88
N ASP A 317 0.65 -3.37 -4.93
CA ASP A 317 1.00 -1.98 -5.20
C ASP A 317 1.49 -1.81 -6.65
N LEU A 318 0.76 -1.04 -7.45
CA LEU A 318 1.04 -0.79 -8.87
C LEU A 318 1.41 0.69 -9.04
N ARG A 319 2.61 0.98 -9.57
CA ARG A 319 3.08 2.37 -9.75
C ARG A 319 3.02 2.77 -11.21
N PHE A 320 2.45 3.93 -11.48
CA PHE A 320 2.32 4.51 -12.81
C PHE A 320 3.11 5.81 -12.92
N VAL A 321 3.68 6.05 -14.09
CA VAL A 321 4.42 7.27 -14.44
C VAL A 321 4.04 7.74 -15.85
N ASP A 322 4.26 9.01 -16.14
CA ASP A 322 4.29 9.53 -17.52
C ASP A 322 5.59 9.09 -18.19
N SER A 323 5.50 8.24 -19.23
CA SER A 323 6.70 7.74 -19.92
C SER A 323 7.45 8.79 -20.72
N ASN A 324 6.85 9.95 -20.98
CA ASN A 324 7.52 11.07 -21.62
C ASN A 324 8.31 11.95 -20.63
N LYS A 325 8.27 11.63 -19.33
CA LYS A 325 9.01 12.34 -18.27
C LYS A 325 10.09 11.44 -17.66
N PRO A 326 11.11 12.03 -17.01
CA PRO A 326 12.05 11.23 -16.23
C PRO A 326 11.33 10.45 -15.12
N TYR A 327 11.71 9.20 -14.91
CA TYR A 327 11.25 8.34 -13.82
C TYR A 327 12.35 7.34 -13.43
N ASP A 328 12.18 6.66 -12.30
CA ASP A 328 13.16 5.70 -11.80
C ASP A 328 13.16 4.40 -12.63
N LYS A 329 14.05 4.32 -13.61
CA LYS A 329 14.17 3.14 -14.50
C LYS A 329 14.63 1.87 -13.78
N ARG A 330 15.17 1.96 -12.56
CA ARG A 330 15.58 0.77 -11.78
C ARG A 330 14.38 -0.13 -11.45
N TRP A 331 13.17 0.43 -11.45
CA TRP A 331 11.90 -0.25 -11.22
C TRP A 331 11.29 -0.89 -12.48
N MET A 332 11.97 -0.82 -13.64
CA MET A 332 11.58 -1.50 -14.88
C MET A 332 12.17 -2.92 -14.97
N LYS A 333 12.08 -3.65 -13.86
CA LYS A 333 12.41 -5.08 -13.77
C LYS A 333 11.48 -5.70 -12.74
N VAL A 334 11.15 -6.97 -12.89
CA VAL A 334 10.34 -7.69 -11.91
C VAL A 334 11.06 -7.72 -10.56
N TRP A 335 10.28 -7.65 -9.47
CA TRP A 335 10.81 -7.77 -8.12
C TRP A 335 11.59 -9.08 -7.92
N ARG A 336 12.76 -8.96 -7.29
CA ARG A 336 13.61 -10.06 -6.86
C ARG A 336 14.21 -9.74 -5.49
N PRO A 337 14.41 -10.73 -4.62
CA PRO A 337 15.15 -10.53 -3.38
C PRO A 337 16.59 -10.08 -3.63
N LEU A 338 17.15 -9.28 -2.72
CA LEU A 338 18.57 -8.90 -2.67
C LEU A 338 19.09 -8.15 -3.92
N ASP A 339 18.22 -7.54 -4.72
CA ASP A 339 18.59 -6.84 -5.95
C ASP A 339 18.91 -5.34 -5.75
N GLY A 340 19.09 -4.94 -4.49
CA GLY A 340 19.50 -3.59 -4.08
C GLY A 340 18.41 -2.52 -4.10
N LEU A 341 17.13 -2.90 -4.24
CA LEU A 341 15.98 -1.99 -4.32
C LEU A 341 14.89 -2.28 -3.29
#